data_AF-A0A3R7DDT9-F1
#
_entry.id   AF-A0A3R7DDT9-F1
#
_cell.length_a   1.000
_cell.length_b   1.000
_cell.length_c   1.000
_cell.angle_alpha   90.00
_cell.angle_beta   90.00
_cell.angle_gamma   90.00
#
_symmetry.space_group_name_H-M   'P 1'
#
loop_
_entity.id
_entity.type
_entity.pdbx_description
1 polymer ?
#
loop_
_entity_poly.entity_id
_entity_poly.type
_entity_poly.pdbx_seq_one_letter_code
_entity_poly.pdbx_strand_id
1 'polypeptide(L)'
;PAAGKGVGVWGDHFSNREQLFEHFKSIFESGSDVIIEEKLEGEESSFQAFCDGKNLVPVPDTRDYKRAFDYDMGQNTGGMGSYKDTKDWLPFMDRRDREDEERIVQKIFNALRGDDNGNNDGLRGMPFYVAFMHTREGAKILEINSRPGDPEIQNVLPVLRSDPVELCFSMIEGNLSPSKLECEAKATVVTYAVPMDYGGYRESYGGDRRVDLSGVYRLKEKYGDDLRVYPGSMELRADGNTYALGSRTVCTVGIGASIEDARAISLDGIRHIDGALWNRWDVGAPHYIARSIQRMKELRIRSYRQTFL
;
A
#
# COMPACT_ATOMS: atom_id res chain seq x y z
N PRO A 1 -17.40 7.40 6.98
CA PRO A 1 -16.95 7.29 5.57
C PRO A 1 -15.93 6.15 5.40
N ALA A 2 -16.32 5.04 4.76
CA ALA A 2 -15.41 3.93 4.41
C ALA A 2 -15.12 3.97 2.90
N ALA A 3 -13.90 3.60 2.49
CA ALA A 3 -13.40 3.55 1.11
C ALA A 3 -13.02 4.90 0.45
N GLY A 4 -12.25 5.76 1.12
CA GLY A 4 -11.61 6.92 0.48
C GLY A 4 -12.55 8.07 0.08
N LYS A 5 -13.86 7.92 0.29
CA LYS A 5 -14.89 8.94 0.00
C LYS A 5 -14.94 10.08 1.00
N GLY A 6 -14.15 10.04 2.07
CA GLY A 6 -14.05 11.08 3.09
C GLY A 6 -12.93 12.09 2.85
N VAL A 7 -12.14 11.94 1.78
CA VAL A 7 -11.01 12.82 1.47
C VAL A 7 -11.26 13.50 0.13
N GLY A 8 -11.08 14.82 0.08
CA GLY A 8 -11.24 15.60 -1.12
C GLY A 8 -10.00 16.48 -1.37
N VAL A 9 -9.55 16.52 -2.61
CA VAL A 9 -8.33 17.23 -3.01
C VAL A 9 -8.65 18.34 -4.02
N TRP A 10 -8.16 19.55 -3.75
CA TRP A 10 -8.32 20.70 -4.66
C TRP A 10 -7.66 20.46 -6.02
N GLY A 11 -8.41 20.71 -7.09
CA GLY A 11 -8.03 20.49 -8.48
C GLY A 11 -8.33 19.09 -9.00
N ASP A 12 -8.88 18.21 -8.17
CA ASP A 12 -9.25 16.84 -8.54
C ASP A 12 -10.72 16.56 -8.18
N HIS A 13 -11.07 16.67 -6.90
CA HIS A 13 -12.45 16.45 -6.45
C HIS A 13 -13.32 17.72 -6.56
N PHE A 14 -12.71 18.88 -6.45
CA PHE A 14 -13.36 20.19 -6.58
C PHE A 14 -12.39 21.22 -7.15
N SER A 15 -12.91 22.16 -7.93
CA SER A 15 -12.12 23.23 -8.56
C SER A 15 -12.62 24.65 -8.23
N ASN A 16 -13.73 24.75 -7.49
CA ASN A 16 -14.29 26.02 -7.02
C ASN A 16 -14.83 25.90 -5.58
N ARG A 17 -15.23 27.03 -5.01
CA ARG A 17 -15.64 27.13 -3.60
C ARG A 17 -16.97 26.43 -3.34
N GLU A 18 -17.87 26.46 -4.30
CA GLU A 18 -19.19 25.84 -4.22
C GLU A 18 -19.05 24.31 -4.10
N GLN A 19 -18.27 23.70 -4.99
CA GLN A 19 -17.97 22.26 -4.95
C GLN A 19 -17.23 21.85 -3.68
N LEU A 20 -16.27 22.66 -3.22
CA LEU A 20 -15.58 22.45 -1.95
C LEU A 20 -16.59 22.43 -0.79
N PHE A 21 -17.50 23.40 -0.76
CA PHE A 21 -18.51 23.51 0.30
C PHE A 21 -19.52 22.37 0.27
N GLU A 22 -19.95 21.93 -0.92
CA GLU A 22 -20.81 20.75 -1.08
C GLU A 22 -20.13 19.49 -0.56
N HIS A 23 -18.86 19.29 -0.89
CA HIS A 23 -18.09 18.15 -0.38
C HIS A 23 -17.95 18.20 1.15
N PHE A 24 -17.54 19.36 1.69
CA PHE A 24 -17.48 19.59 3.13
C PHE A 24 -18.82 19.29 3.82
N LYS A 25 -19.92 19.83 3.29
CA LYS A 25 -21.27 19.68 3.84
C LYS A 25 -21.70 18.22 3.86
N SER A 26 -21.37 17.45 2.81
CA SER A 26 -21.68 16.01 2.76
C SER A 26 -21.01 15.20 3.89
N ILE A 27 -19.80 15.60 4.32
CA ILE A 27 -19.10 14.95 5.42
C ILE A 27 -19.62 15.45 6.76
N PHE A 28 -19.78 16.77 6.91
CA PHE A 28 -20.27 17.38 8.15
C PHE A 28 -21.68 16.90 8.52
N GLU A 29 -22.59 16.82 7.55
CA GLU A 29 -23.96 16.32 7.75
C GLU A 29 -24.01 14.82 8.10
N SER A 30 -22.93 14.06 7.84
CA SER A 30 -22.80 12.68 8.30
C SER A 30 -22.48 12.58 9.81
N GLY A 31 -22.25 13.70 10.48
CA GLY A 31 -21.88 13.77 11.91
C GLY A 31 -20.40 13.54 12.19
N SER A 32 -19.54 13.68 11.17
CA SER A 32 -18.09 13.56 11.31
C SER A 32 -17.43 14.94 11.39
N ASP A 33 -16.37 15.05 12.21
CA ASP A 33 -15.48 16.21 12.17
C ASP A 33 -14.71 16.26 10.84
N VAL A 34 -14.34 17.48 10.42
CA VAL A 34 -13.60 17.71 9.18
C VAL A 34 -12.30 18.43 9.49
N ILE A 35 -11.19 17.92 8.94
CA ILE A 35 -9.87 18.53 9.00
C ILE A 35 -9.57 19.14 7.62
N ILE A 36 -9.07 20.37 7.60
CA ILE A 36 -8.63 21.07 6.37
C ILE A 36 -7.12 21.24 6.46
N GLU A 37 -6.41 20.71 5.48
CA GLU A 37 -4.95 20.66 5.48
C GLU A 37 -4.36 21.32 4.22
N GLU A 38 -3.08 21.65 4.29
CA GLU A 38 -2.30 22.09 3.14
C GLU A 38 -2.25 20.98 2.07
N LYS A 39 -2.46 21.35 0.80
CA LYS A 39 -2.22 20.42 -0.31
C LYS A 39 -0.72 20.21 -0.49
N LEU A 40 -0.27 18.98 -0.28
CA LEU A 40 1.12 18.60 -0.46
C LEU A 40 1.42 18.19 -1.91
N GLU A 41 2.63 18.51 -2.37
CA GLU A 41 3.14 18.09 -3.67
C GLU A 41 4.40 17.23 -3.49
N GLY A 42 4.34 15.98 -3.95
CA GLY A 42 5.42 15.02 -3.77
C GLY A 42 5.10 13.64 -4.34
N GLU A 43 5.89 12.66 -3.93
CA GLU A 43 5.65 11.23 -4.17
C GLU A 43 5.28 10.51 -2.87
N GLU A 44 4.30 9.61 -2.94
CA GLU A 44 3.78 8.88 -1.78
C GLU A 44 4.57 7.58 -1.53
N SER A 45 4.81 7.28 -0.26
CA SER A 45 5.29 5.99 0.27
C SER A 45 4.40 5.52 1.43
N SER A 46 4.37 4.21 1.62
CA SER A 46 3.70 3.55 2.74
C SER A 46 4.76 2.93 3.65
N PHE A 47 5.03 3.62 4.76
CA PHE A 47 5.91 3.15 5.83
C PHE A 47 5.12 2.25 6.78
N GLN A 48 5.70 1.12 7.16
CA GLN A 48 5.06 0.16 8.05
C GLN A 48 6.03 -0.33 9.12
N ALA A 49 5.54 -0.63 10.32
CA ALA A 49 6.39 -1.15 11.40
C ALA A 49 5.66 -2.10 12.34
N PHE A 50 6.36 -3.15 12.76
CA PHE A 50 5.93 -4.05 13.83
C PHE A 50 6.37 -3.50 15.19
N CYS A 51 5.55 -3.74 16.21
CA CYS A 51 5.77 -3.24 17.56
C CYS A 51 5.37 -4.27 18.61
N ASP A 52 6.15 -4.38 19.67
CA ASP A 52 5.87 -5.25 20.83
C ASP A 52 5.30 -4.50 22.05
N GLY A 53 5.11 -3.18 21.91
CA GLY A 53 4.73 -2.24 22.97
C GLY A 53 5.90 -1.38 23.48
N LYS A 54 7.14 -1.81 23.26
CA LYS A 54 8.39 -1.17 23.74
C LYS A 54 9.39 -0.87 22.62
N ASN A 55 9.52 -1.78 21.68
CA ASN A 55 10.39 -1.75 20.51
C ASN A 55 9.54 -1.58 19.25
N LEU A 56 10.06 -0.81 18.31
CA LEU A 56 9.46 -0.59 16.99
C LEU A 56 10.48 -1.01 15.94
N VAL A 57 10.09 -1.90 15.04
CA VAL A 57 10.95 -2.39 13.96
C VAL A 57 10.25 -2.14 12.63
N PRO A 58 10.76 -1.20 11.82
CA PRO A 58 10.16 -0.87 10.55
C PRO A 58 10.47 -1.93 9.50
N VAL A 59 9.57 -2.07 8.54
CA VAL A 59 9.74 -2.93 7.37
C VAL A 59 10.07 -2.08 6.13
N PRO A 60 10.49 -2.69 5.02
CA PRO A 60 10.75 -1.96 3.78
C PRO A 60 9.54 -1.16 3.30
N ASP A 61 9.78 0.00 2.72
CA ASP A 61 8.73 0.83 2.16
C ASP A 61 8.07 0.17 0.95
N THR A 62 6.79 0.48 0.84
CA THR A 62 5.94 0.04 -0.25
C THR A 62 5.27 1.24 -0.87
N ARG A 63 4.80 1.09 -2.11
CA ARG A 63 3.96 2.08 -2.76
C ARG A 63 2.73 1.42 -3.33
N ASP A 64 1.57 1.97 -3.00
CA ASP A 64 0.29 1.50 -3.49
C ASP A 64 -0.20 2.27 -4.72
N TYR A 65 -1.24 1.71 -5.33
CA TYR A 65 -1.96 2.28 -6.46
C TYR A 65 -3.44 2.43 -6.09
N LYS A 66 -3.79 3.53 -5.42
CA LYS A 66 -5.15 3.82 -4.93
C LYS A 66 -6.18 3.99 -6.04
N ARG A 67 -5.79 4.60 -7.16
CA ARG A 67 -6.69 4.91 -8.28
C ARG A 67 -7.12 3.64 -9.01
N ALA A 68 -8.41 3.58 -9.35
CA ALA A 68 -9.05 2.42 -9.95
C ALA A 68 -8.41 2.02 -11.29
N PHE A 69 -8.15 2.98 -12.17
CA PHE A 69 -7.72 2.71 -13.53
C PHE A 69 -6.23 3.02 -13.75
N ASP A 70 -5.68 2.47 -14.83
CA ASP A 70 -4.36 2.84 -15.34
C ASP A 70 -4.25 4.36 -15.51
N TYR A 71 -3.04 4.91 -15.46
CA TYR A 71 -2.82 6.37 -15.57
C TYR A 71 -3.31 7.15 -14.37
N ASP A 72 -3.45 6.46 -13.23
CA ASP A 72 -3.92 7.02 -11.98
C ASP A 72 -5.28 7.72 -12.14
N MET A 73 -6.12 7.13 -13.01
CA MET A 73 -7.45 7.64 -13.36
C MET A 73 -8.55 6.96 -12.55
N GLY A 74 -9.72 7.59 -12.55
CA GLY A 74 -10.89 7.10 -11.82
C GLY A 74 -10.87 7.43 -10.34
N GLN A 75 -11.82 6.88 -9.60
CA GLN A 75 -11.95 7.14 -8.16
C GLN A 75 -10.85 6.43 -7.36
N ASN A 76 -10.65 6.89 -6.12
CA ASN A 76 -9.86 6.16 -5.14
C ASN A 76 -10.55 4.84 -4.76
N THR A 77 -9.75 3.81 -4.58
CA THR A 77 -10.14 2.45 -4.16
C THR A 77 -9.38 2.08 -2.88
N GLY A 78 -9.53 0.84 -2.42
CA GLY A 78 -8.67 0.32 -1.33
C GLY A 78 -7.22 0.08 -1.77
N GLY A 79 -6.90 0.17 -3.06
CA GLY A 79 -5.60 -0.15 -3.65
C GLY A 79 -5.69 -1.30 -4.65
N MET A 80 -5.33 -1.03 -5.91
CA MET A 80 -5.36 -1.98 -7.04
C MET A 80 -4.08 -2.82 -7.17
N GLY A 81 -3.07 -2.49 -6.38
CA GLY A 81 -1.77 -3.14 -6.37
C GLY A 81 -0.76 -2.28 -5.64
N SER A 82 0.44 -2.82 -5.47
CA SER A 82 1.54 -2.16 -4.77
C SER A 82 2.88 -2.79 -5.12
N TYR A 83 3.98 -2.08 -4.86
CA TYR A 83 5.32 -2.61 -5.07
C TYR A 83 6.30 -2.25 -3.97
N LYS A 84 7.37 -3.04 -3.88
CA LYS A 84 8.56 -2.85 -3.04
C LYS A 84 9.81 -3.03 -3.92
N ASP A 85 10.85 -2.23 -3.69
CA ASP A 85 12.16 -2.40 -4.34
C ASP A 85 13.01 -3.47 -3.63
N THR A 86 14.19 -3.78 -4.17
CA THR A 86 15.21 -4.62 -3.52
C THR A 86 15.80 -4.00 -2.26
N LYS A 87 15.69 -2.68 -2.09
CA LYS A 87 16.11 -1.91 -0.91
C LYS A 87 14.96 -1.74 0.09
N ASP A 88 15.29 -1.18 1.25
CA ASP A 88 14.31 -0.83 2.29
C ASP A 88 13.48 0.42 1.96
N TRP A 89 13.84 1.16 0.91
CA TRP A 89 13.13 2.35 0.43
C TRP A 89 12.88 2.27 -1.07
N LEU A 90 11.95 3.09 -1.57
CA LEU A 90 11.49 3.06 -2.96
C LEU A 90 12.46 3.75 -3.93
N PRO A 91 12.40 3.49 -5.25
CA PRO A 91 13.38 3.99 -6.21
C PRO A 91 13.47 5.52 -6.34
N PHE A 92 12.39 6.24 -6.01
CA PHE A 92 12.36 7.71 -6.01
C PHE A 92 12.84 8.32 -4.70
N MET A 93 13.09 7.48 -3.69
CA MET A 93 13.64 7.86 -2.37
C MET A 93 15.16 7.66 -2.35
N ASP A 94 15.81 8.41 -1.47
CA ASP A 94 17.17 8.18 -1.03
C ASP A 94 17.21 7.83 0.46
N ARG A 95 18.39 7.45 0.95
CA ARG A 95 18.58 7.01 2.34
C ARG A 95 18.11 8.05 3.37
N ARG A 96 18.22 9.34 3.07
CA ARG A 96 17.81 10.40 4.00
C ARG A 96 16.29 10.48 4.12
N ASP A 97 15.56 10.23 3.03
CA ASP A 97 14.09 10.19 3.08
C ASP A 97 13.64 9.08 4.06
N ARG A 98 14.27 7.89 3.96
CA ARG A 98 14.00 6.78 4.87
C ARG A 98 14.36 7.10 6.33
N GLU A 99 15.54 7.67 6.56
CA GLU A 99 15.97 8.08 7.91
C GLU A 99 15.04 9.16 8.50
N ASP A 100 14.48 10.04 7.66
CA ASP A 100 13.50 11.04 8.07
C ASP A 100 12.15 10.42 8.46
N GLU A 101 11.64 9.46 7.68
CA GLU A 101 10.43 8.70 8.03
C GLU A 101 10.61 7.99 9.37
N GLU A 102 11.69 7.23 9.53
CA GLU A 102 11.99 6.50 10.77
C GLU A 102 12.09 7.46 11.97
N ARG A 103 12.76 8.60 11.82
CA ARG A 103 12.88 9.62 12.87
C ARG A 103 11.53 10.20 13.25
N ILE A 104 10.67 10.51 12.28
CA ILE A 104 9.32 11.03 12.52
C ILE A 104 8.47 10.00 13.26
N VAL A 105 8.43 8.76 12.77
CA VAL A 105 7.62 7.70 13.40
C VAL A 105 8.15 7.35 14.79
N GLN A 106 9.47 7.27 14.97
CA GLN A 106 10.09 7.02 16.26
C GLN A 106 9.72 8.11 17.29
N LYS A 107 9.62 9.38 16.87
CA LYS A 107 9.19 10.46 17.76
C LYS A 107 7.74 10.28 18.22
N ILE A 108 6.83 9.89 17.31
CA ILE A 108 5.42 9.61 17.63
C ILE A 108 5.32 8.40 18.56
N PHE A 109 6.04 7.32 18.23
CA PHE A 109 6.10 6.13 19.04
C PHE A 109 6.60 6.40 20.47
N ASN A 110 7.68 7.17 20.62
CA ASN A 110 8.19 7.56 21.94
C ASN A 110 7.16 8.36 22.74
N ALA A 111 6.41 9.26 22.10
CA ALA A 111 5.35 10.00 22.78
C ALA A 111 4.18 9.09 23.22
N LEU A 112 3.82 8.10 22.40
CA LEU A 112 2.71 7.18 22.69
C LEU A 112 3.08 6.07 23.69
N ARG A 113 4.33 5.61 23.72
CA ARG A 113 4.77 4.56 24.64
C ARG A 113 5.01 5.06 26.08
N GLY A 114 5.13 6.37 26.27
CA GLY A 114 5.60 6.99 27.52
C GLY A 114 7.13 7.14 27.58
N ASP A 115 7.64 7.82 28.60
CA ASP A 115 9.06 8.19 28.84
C ASP A 115 10.10 7.07 28.55
N ASP A 116 11.39 7.37 28.58
CA ASP A 116 12.45 6.40 28.27
C ASP A 116 12.32 5.09 29.11
N ASN A 117 12.11 3.96 28.40
CA ASN A 117 11.72 2.62 28.88
C ASN A 117 10.23 2.36 29.11
N GLY A 118 9.34 3.23 28.63
CA GLY A 118 7.90 3.02 28.60
C GLY A 118 7.51 1.77 27.82
N ASN A 119 6.43 1.14 28.25
CA ASN A 119 5.75 0.06 27.55
C ASN A 119 4.28 0.45 27.40
N ASN A 120 3.76 0.32 26.20
CA ASN A 120 2.34 0.49 25.92
C ASN A 120 1.83 -0.71 25.12
N ASP A 121 1.19 -1.65 25.80
CA ASP A 121 0.61 -2.86 25.19
C ASP A 121 -0.43 -2.54 24.10
N GLY A 122 -1.04 -1.34 24.14
CA GLY A 122 -1.94 -0.85 23.10
C GLY A 122 -1.28 -0.57 21.75
N LEU A 123 0.06 -0.56 21.69
CA LEU A 123 0.83 -0.42 20.46
C LEU A 123 1.26 -1.77 19.87
N ARG A 124 0.98 -2.91 20.51
CA ARG A 124 1.43 -4.23 20.02
C ARG A 124 0.80 -4.58 18.65
N GLY A 125 1.59 -5.15 17.75
CA GLY A 125 1.18 -5.51 16.39
C GLY A 125 1.80 -4.59 15.35
N MET A 126 0.99 -4.01 14.44
CA MET A 126 1.43 -2.99 13.48
C MET A 126 0.69 -1.68 13.71
N PRO A 127 1.06 -0.91 14.76
CA PRO A 127 0.36 0.33 15.12
C PRO A 127 0.67 1.49 14.16
N PHE A 128 1.71 1.35 13.32
CA PHE A 128 2.14 2.37 12.37
C PHE A 128 2.15 1.79 10.96
N TYR A 129 1.03 1.95 10.27
CA TYR A 129 1.03 2.21 8.84
C TYR A 129 0.97 3.73 8.68
N VAL A 130 2.00 4.32 8.08
CA VAL A 130 2.12 5.78 7.92
C VAL A 130 2.25 6.08 6.44
N ALA A 131 1.26 6.76 5.88
CA ALA A 131 1.34 7.27 4.52
C ALA A 131 2.15 8.56 4.54
N PHE A 132 3.30 8.56 3.88
CA PHE A 132 4.16 9.73 3.75
C PHE A 132 4.01 10.35 2.36
N MET A 133 4.15 11.67 2.31
CA MET A 133 4.39 12.43 1.10
C MET A 133 5.81 13.00 1.15
N HIS A 134 6.64 12.61 0.18
CA HIS A 134 8.00 13.12 0.01
C HIS A 134 7.98 14.41 -0.79
N THR A 135 8.15 15.54 -0.11
CA THR A 135 8.05 16.87 -0.71
C THR A 135 9.43 17.50 -0.90
N ARG A 136 9.47 18.74 -1.43
CA ARG A 136 10.72 19.53 -1.47
C ARG A 136 11.26 19.88 -0.08
N GLU A 137 10.40 19.89 0.93
CA GLU A 137 10.70 20.28 2.32
C GLU A 137 11.00 19.06 3.21
N GLY A 138 11.00 17.85 2.63
CA GLY A 138 11.14 16.58 3.34
C GLY A 138 9.83 15.79 3.43
N ALA A 139 9.86 14.71 4.20
CA ALA A 139 8.73 13.82 4.42
C ALA A 139 7.66 14.48 5.30
N LYS A 140 6.39 14.43 4.85
CA LYS A 140 5.22 14.89 5.60
C LYS A 140 4.22 13.73 5.74
N ILE A 141 3.56 13.60 6.87
CA ILE A 141 2.54 12.56 7.11
C ILE A 141 1.22 12.99 6.46
N LEU A 142 0.58 12.06 5.75
CA LEU A 142 -0.80 12.20 5.27
C LEU A 142 -1.79 11.58 6.25
N GLU A 143 -1.53 10.35 6.68
CA GLU A 143 -2.38 9.63 7.62
C GLU A 143 -1.61 8.53 8.36
N ILE A 144 -2.17 8.10 9.49
CA ILE A 144 -1.67 6.97 10.28
C ILE A 144 -2.82 5.98 10.48
N ASN A 145 -2.60 4.73 10.12
CA ASN A 145 -3.49 3.60 10.40
C ASN A 145 -2.82 2.63 11.38
N SER A 146 -3.62 2.00 12.25
CA SER A 146 -3.15 1.05 13.28
C SER A 146 -3.30 -0.42 12.87
N ARG A 147 -3.07 -0.71 11.58
CA ARG A 147 -3.13 -2.05 11.00
C ARG A 147 -2.22 -2.12 9.76
N PRO A 148 -1.85 -3.33 9.31
CA PRO A 148 -1.16 -3.47 8.03
C PRO A 148 -1.98 -2.86 6.88
N GLY A 149 -1.26 -2.29 5.91
CA GLY A 149 -1.81 -1.89 4.63
C GLY A 149 -2.17 -3.11 3.78
N ASP A 150 -3.21 -2.98 2.97
CA ASP A 150 -3.59 -3.99 1.97
C ASP A 150 -3.86 -3.22 0.68
N PRO A 151 -3.06 -3.41 -0.40
CA PRO A 151 -2.18 -4.55 -0.69
C PRO A 151 -0.73 -4.53 -0.15
N GLU A 152 -0.33 -3.53 0.62
CA GLU A 152 1.08 -3.31 0.93
C GLU A 152 1.71 -4.43 1.75
N ILE A 153 0.99 -5.05 2.68
CA ILE A 153 1.55 -6.14 3.50
C ILE A 153 1.88 -7.37 2.65
N GLN A 154 1.18 -7.57 1.53
CA GLN A 154 1.46 -8.63 0.56
C GLN A 154 2.77 -8.40 -0.21
N ASN A 155 3.39 -7.21 -0.15
CA ASN A 155 4.76 -7.01 -0.64
C ASN A 155 5.84 -7.44 0.34
N VAL A 156 5.53 -7.44 1.64
CA VAL A 156 6.50 -7.61 2.73
C VAL A 156 6.54 -9.05 3.22
N LEU A 157 5.39 -9.62 3.60
CA LEU A 157 5.34 -10.95 4.21
C LEU A 157 5.91 -12.08 3.32
N PRO A 158 5.74 -12.08 1.98
CA PRO A 158 6.31 -13.14 1.15
C PRO A 158 7.84 -13.18 1.12
N VAL A 159 8.50 -12.06 1.45
CA VAL A 159 9.96 -11.94 1.49
C VAL A 159 10.48 -11.85 2.93
N LEU A 160 9.65 -12.08 3.94
CA LEU A 160 10.09 -12.16 5.32
C LEU A 160 10.87 -13.47 5.52
N ARG A 161 12.14 -13.37 5.92
CA ARG A 161 13.00 -14.54 6.21
C ARG A 161 12.69 -15.14 7.58
N SER A 162 12.27 -14.31 8.52
CA SER A 162 11.88 -14.72 9.86
C SER A 162 10.61 -15.57 9.84
N ASP A 163 10.51 -16.53 10.75
CA ASP A 163 9.26 -17.26 10.98
C ASP A 163 8.19 -16.29 11.53
N PRO A 164 7.04 -16.13 10.85
CA PRO A 164 5.96 -15.27 11.32
C PRO A 164 5.43 -15.63 12.72
N VAL A 165 5.48 -16.91 13.10
CA VAL A 165 5.04 -17.39 14.42
C VAL A 165 6.02 -16.90 15.49
N GLU A 166 7.32 -17.04 15.25
CA GLU A 166 8.37 -16.53 16.15
C GLU A 166 8.33 -15.00 16.26
N LEU A 167 8.02 -14.29 15.17
CA LEU A 167 7.79 -12.85 15.19
C LEU A 167 6.62 -12.47 16.11
N CYS A 168 5.50 -13.21 16.02
CA CYS A 168 4.36 -13.02 16.91
C CYS A 168 4.71 -13.29 18.39
N PHE A 169 5.40 -14.38 18.70
CA PHE A 169 5.87 -14.65 20.06
C PHE A 169 6.80 -13.56 20.56
N SER A 170 7.72 -13.09 19.72
CA SER A 170 8.65 -12.03 20.09
C SER A 170 7.94 -10.72 20.43
N MET A 171 6.84 -10.41 19.75
CA MET A 171 5.99 -9.27 20.08
C MET A 171 5.20 -9.46 21.38
N ILE A 172 4.74 -10.68 21.66
CA ILE A 172 4.05 -11.00 22.92
C ILE A 172 5.02 -10.91 24.11
N GLU A 173 6.25 -11.35 23.93
CA GLU A 173 7.30 -11.37 24.96
C GLU A 173 8.03 -10.02 25.15
N GLY A 174 7.78 -9.02 24.31
CA GLY A 174 8.43 -7.72 24.42
C GLY A 174 9.92 -7.74 24.07
N ASN A 175 10.34 -8.65 23.19
CA ASN A 175 11.74 -8.84 22.78
C ASN A 175 11.94 -8.70 21.25
N LEU A 176 11.05 -7.95 20.59
CA LEU A 176 11.18 -7.64 19.17
C LEU A 176 12.46 -6.85 18.92
N SER A 177 13.19 -7.22 17.88
CA SER A 177 14.43 -6.56 17.48
C SER A 177 14.65 -6.67 15.97
N PRO A 178 15.50 -5.81 15.36
CA PRO A 178 15.75 -5.86 13.92
C PRO A 178 16.24 -7.22 13.42
N SER A 179 17.02 -7.97 14.20
CA SER A 179 17.49 -9.32 13.82
C SER A 179 16.37 -10.36 13.75
N LYS A 180 15.20 -10.08 14.34
CA LYS A 180 14.02 -10.95 14.27
C LYS A 180 13.06 -10.57 13.14
N LEU A 181 13.35 -9.51 12.38
CA LEU A 181 12.53 -9.04 11.27
C LEU A 181 13.45 -8.70 10.09
N GLU A 182 13.91 -9.74 9.39
CA GLU A 182 14.73 -9.60 8.19
C GLU A 182 13.90 -9.91 6.94
N CYS A 183 13.88 -8.99 5.99
CA CYS A 183 13.31 -9.23 4.66
C CYS A 183 14.42 -9.54 3.65
N GLU A 184 14.15 -10.43 2.71
CA GLU A 184 15.04 -10.66 1.58
C GLU A 184 15.19 -9.38 0.73
N ALA A 185 16.39 -9.18 0.18
CA ALA A 185 16.69 -8.13 -0.78
C ALA A 185 16.10 -8.44 -2.17
N LYS A 186 14.79 -8.64 -2.22
CA LYS A 186 13.97 -8.96 -3.39
C LYS A 186 12.94 -7.86 -3.62
N ALA A 187 12.67 -7.56 -4.87
CA ALA A 187 11.54 -6.72 -5.25
C ALA A 187 10.26 -7.55 -5.27
N THR A 188 9.13 -6.91 -4.96
CA THR A 188 7.82 -7.56 -5.05
C THR A 188 6.82 -6.63 -5.71
N VAL A 189 5.88 -7.21 -6.47
CA VAL A 189 4.77 -6.49 -7.11
C VAL A 189 3.49 -7.26 -6.86
N VAL A 190 2.51 -6.59 -6.27
CA VAL A 190 1.17 -7.11 -5.99
C VAL A 190 0.22 -6.52 -7.01
N THR A 191 -0.59 -7.34 -7.68
CA THR A 191 -1.65 -6.85 -8.57
C THR A 191 -2.97 -7.48 -8.16
N TYR A 192 -4.02 -6.68 -8.00
CA TYR A 192 -5.36 -7.18 -7.70
C TYR A 192 -6.18 -7.39 -8.98
N ALA A 193 -6.87 -8.52 -9.05
CA ALA A 193 -8.06 -8.69 -9.86
C ALA A 193 -9.31 -8.42 -9.00
N VAL A 194 -10.21 -7.60 -9.51
CA VAL A 194 -11.39 -7.07 -8.82
C VAL A 194 -12.67 -7.33 -9.63
N PRO A 195 -13.86 -7.36 -9.00
CA PRO A 195 -15.14 -7.52 -9.70
C PRO A 195 -15.38 -6.44 -10.75
N MET A 196 -16.14 -6.77 -11.80
CA MET A 196 -16.47 -5.83 -12.89
C MET A 196 -17.17 -4.54 -12.44
N ASP A 197 -17.83 -4.54 -11.29
CA ASP A 197 -18.50 -3.38 -10.70
C ASP A 197 -17.69 -2.70 -9.58
N TYR A 198 -16.48 -3.17 -9.31
CA TYR A 198 -15.55 -2.50 -8.40
C TYR A 198 -14.91 -1.28 -9.06
N GLY A 199 -14.56 -0.27 -8.27
CA GLY A 199 -13.79 0.89 -8.73
C GLY A 199 -14.50 1.75 -9.78
N GLY A 200 -15.78 1.50 -10.09
CA GLY A 200 -16.54 2.24 -11.09
C GLY A 200 -16.26 1.80 -12.53
N TYR A 201 -15.68 0.62 -12.74
CA TYR A 201 -15.49 0.06 -14.08
C TYR A 201 -16.82 -0.23 -14.78
N ARG A 202 -17.80 -0.72 -14.03
CA ARG A 202 -19.23 -0.75 -14.40
C ARG A 202 -20.07 -0.26 -13.22
N GLU A 203 -21.23 0.30 -13.50
CA GLU A 203 -22.20 0.66 -12.46
C GLU A 203 -22.78 -0.59 -11.77
N SER A 204 -23.00 -1.66 -12.53
CA SER A 204 -23.42 -2.95 -12.02
C SER A 204 -22.98 -4.09 -12.93
N TYR A 205 -22.87 -5.29 -12.37
CA TYR A 205 -22.60 -6.51 -13.11
C TYR A 205 -23.52 -7.64 -12.63
N GLY A 206 -24.46 -8.03 -13.49
CA GLY A 206 -25.44 -9.10 -13.25
C GLY A 206 -25.07 -10.46 -13.84
N GLY A 207 -23.87 -10.60 -14.42
CA GLY A 207 -23.38 -11.88 -14.95
C GLY A 207 -22.85 -12.80 -13.85
N ASP A 208 -22.38 -13.97 -14.25
CA ASP A 208 -21.76 -14.93 -13.33
C ASP A 208 -20.47 -14.38 -12.72
N ARG A 209 -20.32 -14.54 -11.40
CA ARG A 209 -19.15 -14.10 -10.63
C ARG A 209 -18.22 -15.25 -10.26
N ARG A 210 -18.38 -16.42 -10.88
CA ARG A 210 -17.47 -17.54 -10.70
C ARG A 210 -16.03 -17.12 -11.05
N VAL A 211 -15.10 -17.56 -10.23
CA VAL A 211 -13.66 -17.34 -10.40
C VAL A 211 -12.97 -18.70 -10.31
N ASP A 212 -12.15 -19.04 -11.29
CA ASP A 212 -11.29 -20.23 -11.28
C ASP A 212 -9.82 -19.82 -11.14
N LEU A 213 -9.20 -20.32 -10.07
CA LEU A 213 -7.78 -20.11 -9.75
C LEU A 213 -6.90 -21.29 -10.19
N SER A 214 -7.45 -22.34 -10.79
CA SER A 214 -6.70 -23.53 -11.21
C SER A 214 -5.58 -23.19 -12.19
N GLY A 215 -5.80 -22.22 -13.08
CA GLY A 215 -4.81 -21.72 -14.04
C GLY A 215 -3.60 -21.13 -13.35
N VAL A 216 -3.83 -20.15 -12.47
CA VAL A 216 -2.76 -19.48 -11.73
C VAL A 216 -2.04 -20.44 -10.77
N TYR A 217 -2.73 -21.40 -10.17
CA TYR A 217 -2.07 -22.39 -9.30
C TYR A 217 -1.14 -23.35 -10.06
N ARG A 218 -1.42 -23.66 -11.34
CA ARG A 218 -0.48 -24.44 -12.17
C ARG A 218 0.83 -23.69 -12.45
N LEU A 219 0.83 -22.36 -12.44
CA LEU A 219 2.06 -21.58 -12.62
C LEU A 219 3.07 -21.78 -11.47
N LYS A 220 2.67 -22.39 -10.36
CA LYS A 220 3.61 -22.80 -9.30
C LYS A 220 4.69 -23.76 -9.83
N GLU A 221 4.41 -24.56 -10.86
CA GLU A 221 5.41 -25.41 -11.51
C GLU A 221 6.52 -24.60 -12.22
N LYS A 222 6.18 -23.40 -12.69
CA LYS A 222 7.09 -22.49 -13.41
C LYS A 222 7.83 -21.54 -12.46
N TYR A 223 7.14 -20.99 -11.48
CA TYR A 223 7.65 -19.92 -10.63
C TYR A 223 7.96 -20.33 -9.17
N GLY A 224 7.53 -21.52 -8.74
CA GLY A 224 7.70 -21.93 -7.35
C GLY A 224 7.09 -20.93 -6.37
N ASP A 225 7.88 -20.49 -5.39
CA ASP A 225 7.45 -19.54 -4.36
C ASP A 225 7.60 -18.06 -4.79
N ASP A 226 8.18 -17.80 -5.97
CA ASP A 226 8.29 -16.45 -6.54
C ASP A 226 6.93 -15.92 -7.06
N LEU A 227 5.92 -16.78 -7.19
CA LEU A 227 4.52 -16.42 -7.41
C LEU A 227 3.68 -16.81 -6.19
N ARG A 228 3.03 -15.84 -5.55
CA ARG A 228 2.01 -16.06 -4.54
C ARG A 228 0.64 -15.64 -5.05
N VAL A 229 -0.40 -16.33 -4.61
CA VAL A 229 -1.80 -16.01 -4.91
C VAL A 229 -2.55 -15.90 -3.59
N TYR A 230 -3.17 -14.75 -3.35
CA TYR A 230 -3.94 -14.49 -2.13
C TYR A 230 -5.40 -14.20 -2.49
N PRO A 231 -6.31 -15.16 -2.30
CA PRO A 231 -7.74 -14.91 -2.34
C PRO A 231 -8.12 -13.87 -1.28
N GLY A 232 -8.95 -12.91 -1.67
CA GLY A 232 -9.49 -11.86 -0.80
C GLY A 232 -11.00 -12.01 -0.66
N SER A 233 -11.74 -11.13 -1.32
CA SER A 233 -13.20 -11.05 -1.27
C SER A 233 -13.84 -12.13 -2.16
N MET A 234 -13.77 -13.38 -1.71
CA MET A 234 -14.34 -14.55 -2.39
C MET A 234 -15.05 -15.48 -1.41
N GLU A 235 -15.98 -16.28 -1.91
CA GLU A 235 -16.65 -17.34 -1.15
C GLU A 235 -16.62 -18.67 -1.91
N LEU A 236 -16.51 -19.78 -1.18
CA LEU A 236 -16.74 -21.13 -1.68
C LEU A 236 -18.22 -21.48 -1.46
N ARG A 237 -18.93 -21.84 -2.53
CA ARG A 237 -20.35 -22.24 -2.45
C ARG A 237 -20.52 -23.75 -2.43
N ALA A 238 -21.74 -24.20 -2.12
CA ALA A 238 -22.10 -25.60 -1.96
C ALA A 238 -21.93 -26.45 -3.24
N ASP A 239 -21.87 -25.82 -4.40
CA ASP A 239 -21.56 -26.47 -5.68
C ASP A 239 -20.07 -26.74 -5.89
N GLY A 240 -19.22 -26.37 -4.92
CA GLY A 240 -17.77 -26.54 -4.95
C GLY A 240 -17.03 -25.45 -5.72
N ASN A 241 -17.72 -24.42 -6.21
CA ASN A 241 -17.10 -23.33 -6.96
C ASN A 241 -16.86 -22.09 -6.10
N THR A 242 -15.85 -21.31 -6.49
CA THR A 242 -15.52 -20.04 -5.87
C THR A 242 -16.12 -18.86 -6.63
N TYR A 243 -16.62 -17.87 -5.89
CA TYR A 243 -17.29 -16.69 -6.44
C TYR A 243 -16.71 -15.41 -5.87
N ALA A 244 -16.54 -14.40 -6.72
CA ALA A 244 -16.17 -13.05 -6.31
C ALA A 244 -17.33 -12.36 -5.57
N LEU A 245 -16.99 -11.65 -4.49
CA LEU A 245 -17.91 -10.79 -3.75
C LEU A 245 -17.81 -9.35 -4.26
N GLY A 246 -18.02 -8.35 -3.39
CA GLY A 246 -18.10 -6.93 -3.78
C GLY A 246 -16.81 -6.12 -3.63
N SER A 247 -15.72 -6.73 -3.14
CA SER A 247 -14.43 -6.06 -2.94
C SER A 247 -13.32 -6.78 -3.71
N ARG A 248 -12.06 -6.45 -3.44
CA ARG A 248 -10.88 -7.00 -4.10
C ARG A 248 -10.86 -8.52 -4.01
N THR A 249 -11.01 -9.17 -5.16
CA THR A 249 -11.29 -10.61 -5.26
C THR A 249 -10.08 -11.45 -4.93
N VAL A 250 -8.96 -11.21 -5.60
CA VAL A 250 -7.73 -12.00 -5.48
C VAL A 250 -6.56 -11.16 -5.97
N CYS A 251 -5.41 -11.25 -5.31
CA CYS A 251 -4.17 -10.70 -5.84
C CYS A 251 -3.14 -11.78 -6.13
N THR A 252 -2.26 -11.46 -7.07
CA THR A 252 -1.02 -12.18 -7.33
C THR A 252 0.15 -11.33 -6.87
N VAL A 253 1.16 -11.98 -6.31
CA VAL A 253 2.42 -11.35 -5.93
C VAL A 253 3.52 -12.02 -6.72
N GLY A 254 4.24 -11.24 -7.51
CA GLY A 254 5.51 -11.68 -8.07
C GLY A 254 6.65 -11.21 -7.20
N ILE A 255 7.67 -12.06 -7.05
CA ILE A 255 8.90 -11.80 -6.31
C ILE A 255 10.06 -11.93 -7.31
N GLY A 256 10.96 -10.97 -7.34
CA GLY A 256 11.99 -10.90 -8.38
C GLY A 256 13.27 -10.20 -7.94
N ALA A 257 14.28 -10.29 -8.81
CA ALA A 257 15.55 -9.56 -8.63
C ALA A 257 15.40 -8.05 -8.95
N SER A 258 14.34 -7.67 -9.65
CA SER A 258 13.96 -6.30 -9.99
C SER A 258 12.45 -6.13 -9.93
N ILE A 259 11.98 -4.88 -9.88
CA ILE A 259 10.53 -4.59 -9.92
C ILE A 259 9.95 -5.08 -11.25
N GLU A 260 10.70 -4.99 -12.34
CA GLU A 260 10.32 -5.48 -13.66
C GLU A 260 10.09 -7.00 -13.68
N ASP A 261 11.00 -7.78 -13.08
CA ASP A 261 10.87 -9.23 -12.99
C ASP A 261 9.66 -9.62 -12.13
N ALA A 262 9.55 -9.01 -10.95
CA ALA A 262 8.43 -9.22 -10.03
C ALA A 262 7.09 -8.88 -10.69
N ARG A 263 7.02 -7.76 -11.42
CA ARG A 263 5.84 -7.35 -12.18
C ARG A 263 5.49 -8.37 -13.25
N ALA A 264 6.47 -8.87 -14.00
CA ALA A 264 6.22 -9.85 -15.05
C ALA A 264 5.58 -11.13 -14.49
N ILE A 265 6.06 -11.61 -13.34
CA ILE A 265 5.51 -12.78 -12.65
C ILE A 265 4.09 -12.51 -12.15
N SER A 266 3.86 -11.38 -11.46
CA SER A 266 2.53 -11.00 -10.97
C SER A 266 1.51 -10.95 -12.11
N LEU A 267 1.85 -10.27 -13.21
CA LEU A 267 0.94 -10.13 -14.34
C LEU A 267 0.72 -11.45 -15.10
N ASP A 268 1.69 -12.35 -15.16
CA ASP A 268 1.47 -13.71 -15.69
C ASP A 268 0.45 -14.44 -14.81
N GLY A 269 0.56 -14.29 -13.50
CA GLY A 269 -0.43 -14.79 -12.55
C GLY A 269 -1.85 -14.26 -12.82
N ILE A 270 -2.01 -12.94 -12.94
CA ILE A 270 -3.30 -12.31 -13.24
C ILE A 270 -3.92 -12.85 -14.53
N ARG A 271 -3.12 -13.03 -15.59
CA ARG A 271 -3.59 -13.54 -16.88
C ARG A 271 -4.15 -14.96 -16.81
N HIS A 272 -3.78 -15.73 -15.78
CA HIS A 272 -4.19 -17.12 -15.60
C HIS A 272 -5.29 -17.28 -14.54
N ILE A 273 -5.87 -16.18 -14.07
CA ILE A 273 -7.12 -16.19 -13.28
C ILE A 273 -8.27 -16.09 -14.26
N ASP A 274 -9.18 -17.06 -14.22
CA ASP A 274 -10.39 -17.04 -15.04
C ASP A 274 -11.58 -16.54 -14.21
N GLY A 275 -12.45 -15.74 -14.83
CA GLY A 275 -13.59 -15.12 -14.17
C GLY A 275 -13.87 -13.71 -14.67
N ALA A 276 -15.06 -13.20 -14.33
CA ALA A 276 -15.48 -11.84 -14.66
C ALA A 276 -14.82 -10.82 -13.71
N LEU A 277 -13.51 -10.61 -13.90
CA LEU A 277 -12.69 -9.68 -13.13
C LEU A 277 -11.95 -8.71 -14.06
N TRP A 278 -11.45 -7.62 -13.48
CA TRP A 278 -10.55 -6.69 -14.14
C TRP A 278 -9.43 -6.23 -13.20
N ASN A 279 -8.38 -5.61 -13.73
CA ASN A 279 -7.21 -5.17 -12.98
C ASN A 279 -6.56 -3.95 -13.64
N ARG A 280 -5.64 -3.30 -12.93
CA ARG A 280 -4.66 -2.39 -13.54
C ARG A 280 -3.52 -3.17 -14.17
N TRP A 281 -3.03 -2.71 -15.32
CA TRP A 281 -1.89 -3.31 -16.02
C TRP A 281 -0.58 -2.56 -15.79
N ASP A 282 -0.63 -1.39 -15.18
CA ASP A 282 0.51 -0.49 -15.03
C ASP A 282 1.13 -0.47 -13.62
N VAL A 283 0.65 -1.33 -12.71
CA VAL A 283 1.23 -1.52 -11.38
C VAL A 283 2.72 -1.88 -11.51
N GLY A 284 3.59 -1.10 -10.87
CA GLY A 284 5.05 -1.26 -10.93
C GLY A 284 5.65 -1.04 -12.31
N ALA A 285 4.96 -0.39 -13.26
CA ALA A 285 5.48 -0.25 -14.61
C ALA A 285 6.68 0.73 -14.67
N PRO A 286 7.72 0.44 -15.48
CA PRO A 286 8.98 1.20 -15.49
C PRO A 286 8.81 2.71 -15.73
N HIS A 287 7.88 3.08 -16.63
CA HIS A 287 7.64 4.48 -16.97
C HIS A 287 6.99 5.27 -15.82
N TYR A 288 6.20 4.64 -14.94
CA TYR A 288 5.69 5.28 -13.72
C TYR A 288 6.80 5.52 -12.73
N ILE A 289 7.62 4.51 -12.49
CA ILE A 289 8.74 4.58 -11.55
C ILE A 289 9.72 5.67 -12.02
N ALA A 290 10.06 5.68 -13.32
CA ALA A 290 10.89 6.73 -13.93
C ALA A 290 10.29 8.13 -13.77
N ARG A 291 8.97 8.27 -13.93
CA ARG A 291 8.26 9.53 -13.72
C ARG A 291 8.35 10.01 -12.27
N SER A 292 8.15 9.13 -11.28
CA SER A 292 8.29 9.45 -9.86
C SER A 292 9.72 9.85 -9.50
N ILE A 293 10.72 9.13 -10.03
CA ILE A 293 12.14 9.48 -9.85
C ILE A 293 12.41 10.88 -10.43
N GLN A 294 11.94 11.16 -11.64
CA GLN A 294 12.16 12.44 -12.30
C GLN A 294 11.48 13.59 -11.54
N ARG A 295 10.24 13.37 -11.08
CA ARG A 295 9.49 14.35 -10.29
C ARG A 295 10.21 14.69 -8.98
N MET A 296 10.72 13.69 -8.26
CA MET A 296 11.50 13.95 -7.04
C MET A 296 12.80 14.70 -7.33
N LYS A 297 13.51 14.39 -8.43
CA LYS A 297 14.68 15.16 -8.85
C LYS A 297 14.34 16.63 -9.10
N GLU A 298 13.26 16.91 -9.82
CA GLU A 298 12.83 18.28 -10.13
C GLU A 298 12.40 19.06 -8.88
N LEU A 299 11.66 18.42 -7.97
CA LEU A 299 11.25 19.02 -6.70
C LEU A 299 12.46 19.41 -5.84
N ARG A 300 13.47 18.54 -5.77
CA ARG A 300 14.71 18.76 -5.00
C ARG A 300 15.59 19.87 -5.61
N ILE A 301 15.66 19.97 -6.94
CA ILE A 301 16.44 21.04 -7.62
C ILE A 301 15.84 22.42 -7.37
N ARG A 302 14.50 22.54 -7.37
CA ARG A 302 13.83 23.83 -7.11
C ARG A 302 14.08 24.36 -5.69
N SER A 303 14.27 23.47 -4.71
CA SER A 303 14.64 23.82 -3.34
C SER A 303 15.98 24.57 -3.28
N TYR A 304 17.00 24.09 -4.00
CA TYR A 304 18.33 24.71 -4.04
C TYR A 304 18.35 26.13 -4.61
N ARG A 305 17.43 26.50 -5.52
CA ARG A 305 17.41 27.86 -6.10
C ARG A 305 16.72 28.90 -5.23
N GLN A 306 15.88 28.48 -4.28
CA GLN A 306 15.22 29.41 -3.34
C GLN A 306 16.05 29.68 -2.08
N THR A 307 17.03 28.85 -1.74
CA THR A 307 17.93 29.10 -0.60
C THR A 307 19.06 30.10 -0.92
N PHE A 308 19.23 30.48 -2.19
CA PHE A 308 20.28 31.39 -2.67
C PHE A 308 19.73 32.72 -3.25
N LEU A 309 18.45 33.02 -3.01
CA LEU A 309 17.80 34.31 -3.29
C LEU A 309 17.20 34.84 -1.99
#